data_AF-A0A959ZP49-F1
#
_entry.id   AF-A0A959ZP49-F1
#
_cell.length_a   1.000
_cell.length_b   1.000
_cell.length_c   1.000
_cell.angle_alpha   90.00
_cell.angle_beta   90.00
_cell.angle_gamma   90.00
#
_symmetry.space_group_name_H-M   'P 1'
#
loop_
_entity.id
_entity.type
_entity.pdbx_description
1 polymer ?
#
loop_
_entity_poly.entity_id
_entity_poly.type
_entity_poly.pdbx_seq_one_letter_code
_entity_poly.pdbx_strand_id
1 'polypeptide(L)'
;MKARRVKKLDPAGGFGENAAKIVKVRLRELQSFAPKALDPAESLHQHDMRIAAKRLRYVLEATGFCFGRAAATARRRAKEIQDLLGEVHDADVMTPRLHEHRAVMRGEDAEAVLRRAVGDEDLDPALAGRAPHRTAYRGLEVLEVYLLARRTLLFDRFVDLWEECDRKGVWRALDRAADRELERAAEMRKQKERADRARRALAAAEQARREAEELAAKAAAELAAAERSHS
;
A
#
# COMPACT_ATOMS: atom_id res chain seq x y z
N MET A 1 -2.30 2.50 11.97
CA MET A 1 -2.00 3.72 11.17
C MET A 1 -3.05 4.05 10.07
N LYS A 2 -3.35 5.35 9.86
CA LYS A 2 -4.23 5.86 8.77
C LYS A 2 -3.47 6.01 7.44
N ALA A 3 -4.11 5.65 6.32
CA ALA A 3 -3.49 5.73 5.01
C ALA A 3 -3.13 7.18 4.61
N ARG A 4 -1.96 7.38 4.00
CA ARG A 4 -1.58 8.69 3.47
C ARG A 4 -2.55 9.15 2.38
N ARG A 5 -2.93 10.43 2.43
CA ARG A 5 -3.82 11.05 1.43
C ARG A 5 -3.14 11.11 0.07
N VAL A 6 -3.82 10.60 -0.95
CA VAL A 6 -3.38 10.78 -2.35
C VAL A 6 -3.92 12.13 -2.83
N LYS A 7 -3.01 13.05 -3.17
CA LYS A 7 -3.35 14.39 -3.68
C LYS A 7 -3.46 14.34 -5.21
N LYS A 8 -4.19 15.30 -5.80
CA LYS A 8 -4.27 15.53 -7.27
C LYS A 8 -4.83 14.35 -8.07
N LEU A 9 -5.76 13.60 -7.49
CA LEU A 9 -6.59 12.67 -8.26
C LEU A 9 -7.65 13.45 -9.02
N ASP A 10 -7.84 13.09 -10.28
CA ASP A 10 -8.82 13.72 -11.17
C ASP A 10 -9.80 12.66 -11.65
N PRO A 11 -11.08 12.67 -11.21
CA PRO A 11 -12.09 11.72 -11.66
C PRO A 11 -12.33 11.73 -13.18
N ALA A 12 -12.07 12.85 -13.86
CA ALA A 12 -12.15 12.96 -15.31
C ALA A 12 -10.83 12.59 -16.01
N GLY A 13 -9.77 12.33 -15.23
CA GLY A 13 -8.44 11.98 -15.71
C GLY A 13 -8.31 10.51 -16.13
N GLY A 14 -7.20 10.19 -16.79
CA GLY A 14 -6.91 8.83 -17.24
C GLY A 14 -6.74 7.85 -16.07
N PHE A 15 -7.29 6.64 -16.19
CA PHE A 15 -7.17 5.62 -15.16
C PHE A 15 -5.72 5.31 -14.78
N GLY A 16 -4.84 5.12 -15.78
CA GLY A 16 -3.42 4.82 -15.57
C GLY A 16 -2.68 5.92 -14.81
N GLU A 17 -3.00 7.20 -15.08
CA GLU A 17 -2.42 8.33 -14.36
C GLU A 17 -2.84 8.35 -12.88
N ASN A 18 -4.13 8.20 -12.61
CA ASN A 18 -4.63 8.13 -11.24
C ASN A 18 -4.06 6.93 -10.49
N ALA A 19 -4.01 5.77 -11.14
CA ALA A 19 -3.36 4.58 -10.61
C ALA A 19 -1.89 4.86 -10.25
N ALA A 20 -1.12 5.50 -11.15
CA ALA A 20 0.28 5.82 -10.92
C ALA A 20 0.47 6.73 -9.69
N LYS A 21 -0.38 7.76 -9.54
CA LYS A 21 -0.39 8.63 -8.34
C LYS A 21 -0.64 7.84 -7.06
N ILE A 22 -1.61 6.93 -7.05
CA ILE A 22 -1.93 6.09 -5.90
C ILE A 22 -0.75 5.16 -5.58
N VAL A 23 -0.23 4.44 -6.58
CA VAL A 23 0.91 3.52 -6.40
C VAL A 23 2.12 4.24 -5.82
N LYS A 24 2.51 5.40 -6.36
CA LYS A 24 3.65 6.16 -5.82
C LYS A 24 3.45 6.57 -4.37
N VAL A 25 2.23 6.90 -3.94
CA VAL A 25 1.96 7.22 -2.52
C VAL A 25 2.05 5.97 -1.65
N ARG A 26 1.48 4.85 -2.08
CA ARG A 26 1.52 3.58 -1.31
C ARG A 26 2.93 3.00 -1.22
N LEU A 27 3.71 3.11 -2.30
CA LEU A 27 5.10 2.70 -2.31
C LEU A 27 5.93 3.54 -1.32
N ARG A 28 5.79 4.87 -1.35
CA ARG A 28 6.46 5.77 -0.40
C ARG A 28 6.02 5.56 1.05
N GLU A 29 4.77 5.19 1.27
CA GLU A 29 4.25 4.81 2.58
C GLU A 29 4.97 3.55 3.10
N LEU A 30 5.02 2.47 2.29
CA LEU A 30 5.75 1.25 2.62
C LEU A 30 7.23 1.53 2.94
N GLN A 31 7.93 2.24 2.05
CA GLN A 31 9.36 2.53 2.21
C GLN A 31 9.65 3.39 3.44
N SER A 32 8.73 4.26 3.85
CA SER A 32 8.96 5.13 5.02
C SER A 32 8.95 4.41 6.36
N PHE A 33 8.40 3.20 6.44
CA PHE A 33 8.44 2.39 7.66
C PHE A 33 9.71 1.56 7.77
N ALA A 34 10.35 1.22 6.64
CA ALA A 34 11.49 0.31 6.59
C ALA A 34 12.65 0.71 7.55
N PRO A 35 13.09 1.98 7.66
CA PRO A 35 14.21 2.33 8.53
C PRO A 35 14.01 1.93 10.00
N LYS A 36 12.77 1.96 10.49
CA LYS A 36 12.43 1.53 11.85
C LYS A 36 11.96 0.09 11.92
N ALA A 37 11.20 -0.37 10.92
CA ALA A 37 10.68 -1.74 10.92
C ALA A 37 11.78 -2.80 10.80
N LEU A 38 12.99 -2.44 10.33
CA LEU A 38 14.17 -3.29 10.31
C LEU A 38 14.89 -3.38 11.68
N ASP A 39 14.41 -2.69 12.71
CA ASP A 39 14.83 -2.90 14.08
C ASP A 39 13.92 -3.96 14.73
N PRO A 40 14.47 -5.05 15.31
CA PRO A 40 13.69 -6.08 15.97
C PRO A 40 12.86 -5.55 17.15
N ALA A 41 13.22 -4.44 17.79
CA ALA A 41 12.48 -3.84 18.90
C ALA A 41 11.25 -3.02 18.45
N GLU A 42 11.14 -2.67 17.17
CA GLU A 42 10.14 -1.73 16.65
C GLU A 42 8.87 -2.44 16.12
N SER A 43 8.23 -3.26 16.97
CA SER A 43 7.03 -4.04 16.62
C SER A 43 5.88 -3.19 16.04
N LEU A 44 5.70 -1.96 16.54
CA LEU A 44 4.68 -1.04 16.00
C LEU A 44 4.97 -0.66 14.54
N HIS A 45 6.23 -0.38 14.19
CA HIS A 45 6.61 -0.04 12.82
C HIS A 45 6.55 -1.27 11.90
N GLN A 46 6.86 -2.46 12.41
CA GLN A 46 6.67 -3.73 11.70
C GLN A 46 5.18 -3.95 11.36
N HIS A 47 4.29 -3.73 12.32
CA HIS A 47 2.84 -3.81 12.11
C HIS A 47 2.33 -2.77 11.09
N ASP A 48 2.79 -1.52 11.19
CA ASP A 48 2.38 -0.47 10.26
C ASP A 48 2.94 -0.71 8.84
N MET A 49 4.15 -1.25 8.72
CA MET A 49 4.74 -1.68 7.45
C MET A 49 3.95 -2.82 6.83
N ARG A 50 3.49 -3.80 7.61
CA ARG A 50 2.59 -4.87 7.15
C ARG A 50 1.32 -4.30 6.53
N ILE A 51 0.70 -3.32 7.20
CA ILE A 51 -0.50 -2.65 6.67
C ILE A 51 -0.18 -1.93 5.36
N ALA A 52 0.96 -1.22 5.28
CA ALA A 52 1.39 -0.55 4.06
C ALA A 52 1.64 -1.52 2.91
N ALA A 53 2.28 -2.67 3.17
CA ALA A 53 2.52 -3.73 2.20
C ALA A 53 1.20 -4.31 1.66
N LYS A 54 0.23 -4.60 2.55
CA LYS A 54 -1.12 -5.03 2.17
C LYS A 54 -1.81 -4.02 1.26
N ARG A 55 -1.76 -2.73 1.60
CA ARG A 55 -2.38 -1.66 0.80
C ARG A 55 -1.73 -1.54 -0.58
N LEU A 56 -0.39 -1.58 -0.64
CA LEU A 56 0.32 -1.55 -1.92
C LEU A 56 -0.06 -2.76 -2.77
N ARG A 57 -0.09 -3.96 -2.19
CA ARG A 57 -0.52 -5.19 -2.88
C ARG A 57 -1.91 -5.05 -3.47
N TYR A 58 -2.90 -4.61 -2.69
CA TYR A 58 -4.28 -4.48 -3.17
C TYR A 58 -4.41 -3.49 -4.32
N VAL A 59 -3.71 -2.36 -4.24
CA VAL A 59 -3.70 -1.40 -5.34
C VAL A 59 -3.06 -2.03 -6.58
N LEU A 60 -1.97 -2.77 -6.44
CA LEU A 60 -1.31 -3.45 -7.56
C LEU A 60 -2.11 -4.64 -8.10
N GLU A 61 -2.97 -5.27 -7.31
CA GLU A 61 -3.94 -6.27 -7.78
C GLU A 61 -4.97 -5.62 -8.72
N ALA A 62 -5.48 -4.45 -8.34
CA ALA A 62 -6.46 -3.71 -9.13
C ALA A 62 -5.87 -2.96 -10.33
N THR A 63 -4.63 -2.50 -10.24
CA THR A 63 -4.04 -1.55 -11.21
C THR A 63 -2.74 -2.01 -11.85
N GLY A 64 -2.23 -3.19 -11.48
CA GLY A 64 -0.91 -3.67 -11.90
C GLY A 64 -0.73 -3.79 -13.42
N PHE A 65 -1.83 -3.98 -14.16
CA PHE A 65 -1.82 -4.02 -15.62
C PHE A 65 -1.29 -2.73 -16.26
N CYS A 66 -1.39 -1.57 -15.60
CA CYS A 66 -0.82 -0.31 -16.08
C CYS A 66 0.73 -0.29 -16.05
N PHE A 67 1.37 -1.12 -15.23
CA PHE A 67 2.81 -1.03 -14.94
C PHE A 67 3.60 -2.29 -15.32
N GLY A 68 2.93 -3.29 -15.90
CA GLY A 68 3.54 -4.51 -16.44
C GLY A 68 4.31 -5.35 -15.41
N ARG A 69 5.44 -5.93 -15.83
CA ARG A 69 6.23 -6.88 -15.03
C ARG A 69 6.74 -6.28 -13.71
N ALA A 70 6.99 -4.98 -13.67
CA ALA A 70 7.43 -4.29 -12.45
C ALA A 70 6.35 -4.36 -11.36
N ALA A 71 5.08 -4.09 -11.70
CA ALA A 71 3.97 -4.26 -10.76
C ALA A 71 3.76 -5.72 -10.36
N ALA A 72 3.84 -6.67 -11.30
CA ALA A 72 3.69 -8.10 -10.97
C ALA A 72 4.74 -8.55 -9.93
N THR A 73 5.98 -8.09 -10.09
CA THR A 73 7.09 -8.41 -9.17
C THR A 73 6.90 -7.73 -7.82
N ALA A 74 6.60 -6.43 -7.81
CA ALA A 74 6.37 -5.67 -6.58
C ALA A 74 5.15 -6.18 -5.79
N ARG A 75 4.07 -6.59 -6.48
CA ARG A 75 2.88 -7.20 -5.87
C ARG A 75 3.23 -8.49 -5.15
N ARG A 76 4.02 -9.36 -5.80
CA ARG A 76 4.48 -10.61 -5.20
C ARG A 76 5.34 -10.35 -3.96
N ARG A 77 6.33 -9.45 -4.05
CA ARG A 77 7.19 -9.09 -2.91
C ARG A 77 6.43 -8.42 -1.77
N ALA A 78 5.46 -7.55 -2.09
CA ALA A 78 4.58 -6.96 -1.08
C ALA A 78 3.72 -8.02 -0.37
N LYS A 79 3.30 -9.09 -1.06
CA LYS A 79 2.64 -10.24 -0.42
C LYS A 79 3.58 -10.95 0.54
N GLU A 80 4.78 -11.31 0.09
CA GLU A 80 5.77 -12.03 0.91
C GLU A 80 6.11 -11.25 2.19
N ILE A 81 6.31 -9.92 2.08
CA ILE A 81 6.53 -9.03 3.23
C ILE A 81 5.30 -9.01 4.16
N GLN A 82 4.10 -8.87 3.59
CA GLN A 82 2.85 -8.86 4.37
C GLN A 82 2.66 -10.17 5.14
N ASP A 83 2.99 -11.31 4.54
CA ASP A 83 2.84 -12.63 5.13
C ASP A 83 3.86 -12.82 6.27
N LEU A 84 5.15 -12.53 6.04
CA LEU A 84 6.19 -12.64 7.08
C LEU A 84 5.91 -11.73 8.27
N LEU A 85 5.62 -10.45 8.05
CA LEU A 85 5.28 -9.52 9.13
C LEU A 85 3.95 -9.87 9.79
N GLY A 86 3.07 -10.61 9.11
CA GLY A 86 1.86 -11.18 9.70
C GLY A 86 2.19 -12.20 10.78
N GLU A 87 3.06 -13.16 10.45
CA GLU A 87 3.48 -14.19 11.40
C GLU A 87 4.32 -13.62 12.55
N VAL A 88 5.16 -12.59 12.31
CA VAL A 88 5.86 -11.85 13.37
C VAL A 88 4.85 -11.21 14.32
N HIS A 89 3.84 -10.51 13.77
CA HIS A 89 2.81 -9.86 14.57
C HIS A 89 1.99 -10.88 15.39
N ASP A 90 1.69 -12.05 14.82
CA ASP A 90 0.96 -13.09 15.53
C ASP A 90 1.77 -13.61 16.74
N ALA A 91 3.09 -13.75 16.61
CA ALA A 91 3.95 -14.09 17.74
C ALA A 91 4.01 -12.99 18.82
N ASP A 92 4.07 -11.72 18.38
CA ASP A 92 4.05 -10.55 19.28
C ASP A 92 2.72 -10.44 20.04
N VAL A 93 1.59 -10.83 19.42
CA VAL A 93 0.27 -10.82 20.07
C VAL A 93 0.06 -12.03 20.97
N MET A 94 0.60 -13.21 20.61
CA MET A 94 0.41 -14.44 21.37
C MET A 94 1.20 -14.45 22.68
N THR A 95 2.44 -13.94 22.68
CA THR A 95 3.32 -13.98 23.86
C THR A 95 2.70 -13.33 25.10
N PRO A 96 2.15 -12.10 25.05
CA PRO A 96 1.47 -11.49 26.21
C PRO A 96 0.25 -12.27 26.69
N ARG A 97 -0.51 -12.89 25.76
CA ARG A 97 -1.69 -13.70 26.10
C ARG A 97 -1.30 -14.97 26.85
N LEU A 98 -0.20 -15.61 26.47
CA LEU A 98 0.34 -16.76 27.20
C LEU A 98 0.79 -16.37 28.61
N HIS A 99 1.42 -15.21 28.77
CA HIS A 99 1.82 -14.70 30.08
C HIS A 99 0.60 -14.46 30.99
N GLU A 100 -0.43 -13.79 30.48
CA GLU A 100 -1.67 -13.53 31.21
C GLU A 100 -2.36 -14.84 31.60
N HIS A 101 -2.53 -15.76 30.65
CA HIS A 101 -3.15 -17.05 30.92
C HIS A 101 -2.38 -17.89 31.94
N ARG A 102 -1.04 -17.89 31.85
CA ARG A 102 -0.17 -18.53 32.84
C ARG A 102 -0.31 -17.90 34.23
N ALA A 103 -0.41 -16.59 34.32
CA ALA A 103 -0.57 -15.89 35.59
C ALA A 103 -1.88 -16.28 36.27
N VAL A 104 -2.98 -16.35 35.52
CA VAL A 104 -4.29 -16.82 36.01
C VAL A 104 -4.19 -18.25 36.56
N MET A 105 -3.66 -19.20 35.77
CA MET A 105 -3.51 -20.59 36.19
C MET A 105 -2.65 -20.74 37.46
N ARG A 106 -1.58 -19.96 37.58
CA ARG A 106 -0.72 -19.97 38.78
C ARG A 106 -1.46 -19.42 40.00
N GLY A 107 -2.32 -18.41 39.83
CA GLY A 107 -3.18 -17.89 40.89
C GLY A 107 -4.19 -18.93 41.38
N GLU A 108 -4.90 -19.58 40.45
CA GLU A 108 -5.84 -20.65 40.76
C GLU A 108 -5.17 -21.84 41.48
N ASP A 109 -3.96 -22.20 41.05
CA ASP A 109 -3.16 -23.24 41.69
C ASP A 109 -2.71 -22.84 43.10
N ALA A 110 -2.32 -21.57 43.31
CA ALA A 110 -1.96 -21.06 44.64
C ALA A 110 -3.15 -21.16 45.61
N GLU A 111 -4.35 -20.75 45.18
CA GLU A 111 -5.56 -20.91 45.98
C GLU A 111 -5.90 -22.39 46.23
N ALA A 112 -5.70 -23.25 45.23
CA ALA A 112 -5.94 -24.69 45.36
C ALA A 112 -4.97 -25.36 46.34
N VAL A 113 -3.73 -24.88 46.42
CA VAL A 113 -2.73 -25.31 47.41
C VAL A 113 -3.14 -24.81 48.80
N LEU A 114 -3.51 -23.53 48.95
CA LEU A 114 -3.97 -22.97 50.22
C LEU A 114 -5.17 -23.72 50.79
N ARG A 115 -6.16 -24.07 49.95
CA ARG A 115 -7.31 -24.89 50.38
C ARG A 115 -6.94 -26.29 50.89
N ARG A 116 -5.75 -26.79 50.55
CA ARG A 116 -5.27 -28.11 51.00
C ARG A 116 -4.47 -28.05 52.29
N ALA A 117 -3.94 -26.88 52.65
CA ALA A 117 -3.20 -26.64 53.89
C ALA A 117 -4.10 -26.15 55.03
N VAL A 118 -5.42 -26.37 54.94
CA VAL A 118 -6.37 -25.88 55.95
C VAL A 118 -6.11 -26.59 57.28
N GLY A 119 -5.75 -25.80 58.29
CA GLY A 119 -5.44 -26.28 59.64
C GLY A 119 -3.96 -26.47 59.91
N ASP A 120 -3.10 -26.31 58.89
CA ASP A 120 -1.65 -26.31 59.06
C ASP A 120 -1.18 -24.90 59.51
N GLU A 121 -0.19 -24.84 60.40
CA GLU A 121 0.43 -23.56 60.81
C GLU A 121 1.29 -22.93 59.69
N ASP A 122 1.76 -23.74 58.74
CA ASP A 122 2.57 -23.32 57.58
C ASP A 122 2.29 -24.21 56.35
N LEU A 123 2.77 -23.79 55.18
CA LEU A 123 2.53 -24.44 53.90
C LEU A 123 3.61 -25.51 53.58
N ASP A 124 3.24 -26.79 53.56
CA ASP A 124 4.16 -27.86 53.09
C ASP A 124 4.48 -27.66 51.58
N PRO A 125 5.76 -27.44 51.20
CA PRO A 125 6.17 -27.28 49.81
C PRO A 125 5.77 -28.46 48.89
N ALA A 126 5.59 -29.67 49.43
CA ALA A 126 5.13 -30.82 48.65
C ALA A 126 3.72 -30.63 48.07
N LEU A 127 2.90 -29.75 48.65
CA LEU A 127 1.56 -29.43 48.14
C LEU A 127 1.60 -28.77 46.76
N ALA A 128 2.68 -28.04 46.42
CA ALA A 128 2.86 -27.49 45.08
C ALA A 128 2.93 -28.59 44.01
N GLY A 129 3.45 -29.77 44.36
CA GLY A 129 3.45 -30.95 43.49
C GLY A 129 2.05 -31.52 43.20
N ARG A 130 1.03 -31.09 43.95
CA ARG A 130 -0.38 -31.50 43.79
C ARG A 130 -1.23 -30.42 43.12
N ALA A 131 -0.63 -29.31 42.70
CA ALA A 131 -1.34 -28.23 42.04
C ALA A 131 -1.99 -28.70 40.72
N PRO A 132 -3.27 -28.34 40.47
CA PRO A 132 -4.04 -28.82 39.31
C PRO A 132 -3.40 -28.52 37.95
N HIS A 133 -2.85 -27.31 37.75
CA HIS A 133 -2.37 -26.84 36.46
C HIS A 133 -0.85 -26.92 36.30
N ARG A 134 -0.13 -27.57 37.23
CA ARG A 134 1.34 -27.60 37.26
C ARG A 134 2.04 -28.02 35.98
N THR A 135 1.42 -28.93 35.21
CA THR A 135 1.93 -29.39 33.92
C THR A 135 1.51 -28.47 32.78
N ALA A 136 0.34 -27.84 32.88
CA ALA A 136 -0.22 -26.97 31.86
C ALA A 136 0.65 -25.73 31.66
N TYR A 137 0.96 -24.98 32.72
CA TYR A 137 1.80 -23.78 32.56
C TYR A 137 3.26 -24.08 32.18
N ARG A 138 3.78 -25.28 32.48
CA ARG A 138 5.08 -25.74 31.94
C ARG A 138 5.01 -25.93 30.42
N GLY A 139 3.91 -26.48 29.91
CA GLY A 139 3.66 -26.56 28.47
C GLY A 139 3.59 -25.17 27.82
N LEU A 140 2.94 -24.21 28.49
CA LEU A 140 2.87 -22.82 28.01
C LEU A 140 4.25 -22.14 28.00
N GLU A 141 5.13 -22.43 28.97
CA GLU A 141 6.52 -21.95 28.97
C GLU A 141 7.32 -22.47 27.76
N VAL A 142 7.17 -23.76 27.43
CA VAL A 142 7.81 -24.33 26.24
C VAL A 142 7.28 -23.69 24.96
N LEU A 143 5.96 -23.45 24.88
CA LEU A 143 5.35 -22.75 23.76
C LEU A 143 5.85 -21.30 23.63
N GLU A 144 6.04 -20.60 24.76
CA GLU A 144 6.59 -19.25 24.78
C GLU A 144 8.01 -19.22 24.19
N VAL A 145 8.89 -20.15 24.60
CA VAL A 145 10.23 -20.29 24.03
C VAL A 145 10.17 -20.50 22.51
N TYR A 146 9.26 -21.36 22.04
CA TYR A 146 9.04 -21.56 20.62
C TYR A 146 8.59 -20.28 19.90
N LEU A 147 7.64 -19.51 20.46
CA LEU A 147 7.16 -18.27 19.85
C LEU A 147 8.26 -17.22 19.78
N LEU A 148 9.07 -17.07 20.81
CA LEU A 148 10.22 -16.15 20.83
C LEU A 148 11.23 -16.53 19.73
N ALA A 149 11.62 -17.80 19.65
CA ALA A 149 12.54 -18.29 18.63
C ALA A 149 11.96 -18.13 17.21
N ARG A 150 10.68 -18.48 17.02
CA ARG A 150 9.97 -18.36 15.74
C ARG A 150 9.88 -16.89 15.30
N ARG A 151 9.57 -15.98 16.23
CA ARG A 151 9.51 -14.55 15.96
C ARG A 151 10.85 -14.02 15.43
N THR A 152 11.95 -14.36 16.08
CA THR A 152 13.31 -14.00 15.62
C THR A 152 13.60 -14.54 14.22
N LEU A 153 13.36 -15.84 13.99
CA LEU A 153 13.57 -16.46 12.68
C LEU A 153 12.75 -15.77 11.57
N LEU A 154 11.48 -15.47 11.84
CA LEU A 154 10.60 -14.82 10.86
C LEU A 154 11.03 -13.37 10.60
N PHE A 155 11.48 -12.67 11.63
CA PHE A 155 12.00 -11.33 11.52
C PHE A 155 13.27 -11.30 10.64
N ASP A 156 14.23 -12.20 10.87
CA ASP A 156 15.44 -12.30 10.07
C ASP A 156 15.11 -12.56 8.59
N ARG A 157 14.16 -13.47 8.32
CA ARG A 157 13.67 -13.71 6.95
C ARG A 157 13.01 -12.49 6.31
N PHE A 158 12.32 -11.66 7.10
CA PHE A 158 11.77 -10.40 6.62
C PHE A 158 12.88 -9.41 6.25
N VAL A 159 13.91 -9.27 7.10
CA VAL A 159 15.07 -8.43 6.83
C VAL A 159 15.78 -8.87 5.54
N ASP A 160 16.09 -10.17 5.42
CA ASP A 160 16.71 -10.75 4.23
C ASP A 160 15.90 -10.45 2.95
N LEU A 161 14.58 -10.64 3.02
CA LEU A 161 13.68 -10.38 1.91
C LEU A 161 13.67 -8.90 1.53
N TRP A 162 13.64 -8.00 2.51
CA TRP A 162 13.66 -6.57 2.27
C TRP A 162 14.96 -6.14 1.58
N GLU A 163 16.10 -6.59 2.09
CA GLU A 163 17.41 -6.32 1.51
C GLU A 163 17.56 -6.92 0.10
N GLU A 164 17.03 -8.12 -0.14
CA GLU A 164 16.97 -8.72 -1.47
C GLU A 164 16.17 -7.84 -2.45
N CYS A 165 15.03 -7.29 -2.01
CA CYS A 165 14.21 -6.40 -2.81
C CYS A 165 14.93 -5.09 -3.15
N ASP A 166 15.65 -4.51 -2.19
CA ASP A 166 16.43 -3.29 -2.40
C ASP A 166 17.60 -3.52 -3.36
N ARG A 167 18.35 -4.61 -3.16
CA ARG A 167 19.46 -5.03 -4.03
C ARG A 167 19.00 -5.28 -5.47
N LYS A 168 17.87 -5.99 -5.65
CA LYS A 168 17.26 -6.23 -6.97
C LYS A 168 16.53 -5.00 -7.53
N GLY A 169 16.41 -3.92 -6.76
CA GLY A 169 15.77 -2.68 -7.19
C GLY A 169 14.28 -2.83 -7.49
N VAL A 170 13.57 -3.73 -6.79
CA VAL A 170 12.15 -4.02 -7.02
C VAL A 170 11.30 -2.75 -6.92
N TRP A 171 11.50 -1.99 -5.84
CA TRP A 171 10.75 -0.75 -5.58
C TRP A 171 11.09 0.35 -6.57
N ARG A 172 12.38 0.50 -6.91
CA ARG A 172 12.84 1.45 -7.93
C ARG A 172 12.26 1.13 -9.31
N ALA A 173 12.13 -0.15 -9.66
CA ALA A 173 11.52 -0.56 -10.92
C ALA A 173 10.03 -0.23 -10.98
N LEU A 174 9.29 -0.42 -9.88
CA LEU A 174 7.90 -0.03 -9.78
C LEU A 174 7.73 1.49 -9.89
N ASP A 175 8.55 2.26 -9.17
CA ASP A 175 8.49 3.72 -9.17
C ASP A 175 8.71 4.28 -10.58
N ARG A 176 9.74 3.79 -11.28
CA ARG A 176 10.00 4.15 -12.69
C ARG A 176 8.86 3.75 -13.63
N ALA A 177 8.17 2.63 -13.36
CA ALA A 177 7.02 2.23 -14.17
C ALA A 177 5.83 3.16 -13.97
N ALA A 178 5.61 3.64 -12.74
CA ALA A 178 4.60 4.65 -12.46
C ALA A 178 4.95 6.00 -13.09
N ASP A 179 6.23 6.42 -13.06
CA ASP A 179 6.66 7.68 -13.69
C ASP A 179 6.44 7.68 -15.20
N ARG A 180 6.79 6.58 -15.89
CA ARG A 180 6.49 6.43 -17.32
C ARG A 180 5.00 6.57 -17.63
N GLU A 181 4.12 6.09 -16.76
CA GLU A 181 2.69 6.21 -16.95
C GLU A 181 2.20 7.66 -16.77
N LEU A 182 2.78 8.39 -15.82
CA LEU A 182 2.52 9.82 -15.64
C LEU A 182 3.01 10.64 -16.83
N GLU A 183 4.20 10.34 -17.35
CA GLU A 183 4.77 10.98 -18.55
C GLU A 183 3.89 10.74 -19.78
N ARG A 184 3.45 9.49 -20.00
CA ARG A 184 2.51 9.15 -21.08
C ARG A 184 1.20 9.93 -20.97
N ALA A 185 0.62 10.01 -19.77
CA ALA A 185 -0.61 10.76 -19.55
C ALA A 185 -0.42 12.26 -19.80
N ALA A 186 0.72 12.84 -19.41
CA ALA A 186 1.04 14.23 -19.68
C ALA A 186 1.19 14.51 -21.18
N GLU A 187 1.85 13.60 -21.92
CA GLU A 187 2.02 13.72 -23.36
C GLU A 187 0.68 13.62 -24.10
N MET A 188 -0.18 12.65 -23.73
CA MET A 188 -1.53 12.53 -24.29
C MET A 188 -2.38 13.79 -24.08
N ARG A 189 -2.28 14.44 -22.90
CA ARG A 189 -2.95 15.72 -22.66
C ARG A 189 -2.45 16.82 -23.59
N LYS A 190 -1.12 16.98 -23.72
CA LYS A 190 -0.52 17.98 -24.61
C LYS A 190 -0.96 17.77 -26.05
N GLN A 191 -1.01 16.51 -26.51
CA GLN A 191 -1.48 16.15 -27.84
C GLN A 191 -2.96 16.48 -28.03
N LYS A 192 -3.82 16.14 -27.06
CA LYS A 192 -5.25 16.50 -27.08
C LYS A 192 -5.45 18.01 -27.14
N GLU A 193 -4.77 18.77 -26.29
CA GLU A 193 -4.84 20.23 -26.30
C GLU A 193 -4.35 20.83 -27.63
N ARG A 194 -3.28 20.28 -28.21
CA ARG A 194 -2.78 20.70 -29.53
C ARG A 194 -3.80 20.40 -30.63
N ALA A 195 -4.44 19.22 -30.60
CA ALA A 195 -5.48 18.85 -31.54
C ALA A 195 -6.72 19.75 -31.40
N ASP A 196 -7.15 20.05 -30.18
CA ASP A 196 -8.29 20.94 -29.92
C ASP A 196 -8.00 22.37 -30.40
N ARG A 197 -6.78 22.88 -30.17
CA ARG A 197 -6.34 24.17 -30.73
C ARG A 197 -6.34 24.17 -32.26
N ALA A 198 -5.82 23.11 -32.88
CA ALA A 198 -5.81 22.99 -34.34
C ALA A 198 -7.23 22.92 -34.93
N ARG A 199 -8.15 22.18 -34.28
CA ARG A 199 -9.57 22.12 -34.67
C ARG A 199 -10.24 23.49 -34.60
N ARG A 200 -10.01 24.25 -33.52
CA ARG A 200 -10.55 25.61 -33.37
C ARG A 200 -9.98 26.57 -34.43
N ALA A 201 -8.69 26.49 -34.71
CA ALA A 201 -8.04 27.30 -35.73
C ALA A 201 -8.57 26.98 -37.14
N LEU A 202 -8.77 25.69 -37.45
CA LEU A 202 -9.36 25.26 -38.72
C LEU A 202 -10.79 25.79 -38.86
N ALA A 203 -11.63 25.64 -37.84
CA ALA A 203 -13.00 26.15 -37.85
C ALA A 203 -13.04 27.68 -38.05
N ALA A 204 -12.13 28.42 -37.42
CA ALA A 204 -12.02 29.87 -37.62
C ALA A 204 -11.59 30.24 -39.05
N ALA A 205 -10.64 29.51 -39.63
CA ALA A 205 -10.18 29.74 -40.99
C ALA A 205 -11.27 29.41 -42.04
N GLU A 206 -12.03 28.34 -41.84
CA GLU A 206 -13.18 27.99 -42.70
C GLU A 206 -14.27 29.05 -42.63
N GLN A 207 -14.55 29.58 -41.44
CA GLN A 207 -15.51 30.66 -41.25
C GLN A 207 -15.05 31.94 -41.97
N ALA A 208 -13.79 32.34 -41.81
CA ALA A 208 -13.24 33.50 -42.50
C ALA A 208 -13.26 33.33 -44.04
N ARG A 209 -13.05 32.10 -44.54
CA ARG A 209 -13.15 31.81 -45.98
C ARG A 209 -14.57 32.01 -46.50
N ARG A 210 -15.58 31.52 -45.77
CA ARG A 210 -17.00 31.72 -46.13
C ARG A 210 -17.38 33.20 -46.15
N GLU A 211 -16.98 33.95 -45.13
CA GLU A 211 -17.23 35.40 -45.06
C GLU A 211 -16.56 36.14 -46.22
N ALA A 212 -15.34 35.76 -46.60
CA ALA A 212 -14.65 36.32 -47.75
C ALA A 212 -15.34 35.98 -49.08
N GLU A 213 -15.82 34.74 -49.25
CA GLU A 213 -16.59 34.30 -50.42
C GLU A 213 -17.92 35.10 -50.54
N GLU A 214 -18.63 35.31 -49.43
CA GLU A 214 -19.85 36.12 -49.37
C GLU A 214 -19.60 37.59 -49.72
N LEU A 215 -18.54 38.19 -49.16
CA LEU A 215 -18.12 39.56 -49.48
C LEU A 215 -17.76 39.72 -50.97
N ALA A 216 -17.00 38.77 -51.53
CA ALA A 216 -16.64 38.78 -52.93
C ALA A 216 -17.87 38.65 -53.85
N ALA A 217 -18.81 37.77 -53.51
CA ALA A 217 -20.07 37.63 -54.24
C ALA A 217 -20.90 38.92 -54.22
N LYS A 218 -20.96 39.61 -53.07
CA LYS A 218 -21.64 40.90 -52.94
C LYS A 218 -20.98 41.98 -53.80
N ALA A 219 -19.66 42.12 -53.76
CA ALA A 219 -18.93 43.09 -54.57
C ALA A 219 -19.10 42.84 -56.09
N ALA A 220 -19.09 41.57 -56.51
CA ALA A 220 -19.34 41.20 -57.90
C ALA A 220 -20.76 41.58 -58.36
N ALA A 221 -21.78 41.39 -57.50
CA ALA A 221 -23.15 41.79 -57.78
C ALA A 221 -23.30 43.32 -57.89
N GLU A 222 -22.63 44.08 -57.03
CA GLU A 222 -22.61 45.56 -57.08
C GLU A 222 -21.96 46.07 -58.36
N LEU A 223 -20.82 45.49 -58.77
CA LEU A 223 -20.14 45.84 -60.03
C LEU A 223 -21.05 45.57 -61.24
N ALA A 224 -21.67 44.40 -61.31
CA ALA A 224 -22.58 44.03 -62.39
C ALA A 224 -23.85 44.90 -62.43
N ALA A 225 -24.29 45.46 -61.29
CA ALA A 225 -25.37 46.44 -61.25
C ALA A 225 -24.92 47.81 -61.77
N ALA A 226 -23.71 48.25 -61.42
CA ALA A 226 -23.13 49.51 -61.89
C ALA A 226 -22.91 49.52 -63.41
N GLU A 227 -22.40 48.42 -63.99
CA GLU A 227 -22.19 48.26 -65.43
C GLU A 227 -23.51 48.32 -66.22
N ARG A 228 -24.60 47.72 -65.69
CA ARG A 228 -25.94 47.79 -66.30
C ARG A 228 -26.58 49.17 -66.23
N SER A 229 -26.11 50.04 -65.35
CA SER A 229 -26.63 51.40 -65.16
C SER A 229 -25.94 52.43 -66.07
N HIS A 230 -24.82 52.06 -66.71
CA HIS A 230 -24.03 52.92 -67.61
C HIS A 230 -24.16 52.54 -69.10
N SER A 231 -25.05 51.60 -69.44
CA SER A 231 -25.48 51.26 -70.82
C SER A 231 -26.89 51.76 -71.07
#